data_AF-A0A537TGA0-F1
#
_entry.id   AF-A0A537TGA0-F1
#
_cell.length_a   1.000
_cell.length_b   1.000
_cell.length_c   1.000
_cell.angle_alpha   90.00
_cell.angle_beta   90.00
_cell.angle_gamma   90.00
#
_symmetry.space_group_name_H-M   'P 1'
#
loop_
_entity.id
_entity.type
_entity.pdbx_description
1 polymer ?
#
loop_
_entity_poly.entity_id
_entity_poly.type
_entity_poly.pdbx_seq_one_letter_code
_entity_poly.pdbx_strand_id
1 'polypeptide(L)'
;VIAGLDLSTEEKDVADILVDLARRETKTFSMQFAQTVVGTLRNAARLHQHPLKSASFVVLKAPDVPSVLVELGYVSNKADLKSLISAEWRDHTAGAIVQAVDAFLTPRLAGNGQRSGQN
;
A
#
# COMPACT_ATOMS: atom_id res chain seq x y z
N VAL A 1 -4.46 -19.88 5.40
CA VAL A 1 -4.83 -18.66 6.15
C VAL A 1 -4.92 -17.49 5.20
N ILE A 2 -6.06 -16.80 5.15
CA ILE A 2 -6.29 -15.58 4.36
C ILE A 2 -7.00 -14.59 5.28
N ALA A 3 -6.48 -13.37 5.44
CA ALA A 3 -7.05 -12.36 6.33
C ALA A 3 -7.23 -12.86 7.78
N GLY A 4 -6.34 -13.76 8.24
CA GLY A 4 -6.40 -14.36 9.58
C GLY A 4 -7.37 -15.54 9.74
N LEU A 5 -8.11 -15.92 8.70
CA LEU A 5 -9.05 -17.05 8.71
C LEU A 5 -8.39 -18.31 8.12
N ASP A 6 -8.59 -19.46 8.77
CA ASP A 6 -8.28 -20.75 8.14
C ASP A 6 -9.47 -21.21 7.30
N LEU A 7 -9.26 -21.33 5.99
CA LEU A 7 -10.28 -21.74 5.02
C LEU A 7 -10.16 -23.23 4.68
N SER A 8 -9.29 -23.98 5.36
CA SER A 8 -9.06 -25.40 5.10
C SER A 8 -10.29 -26.28 5.39
N THR A 9 -11.21 -25.78 6.23
CA THR A 9 -12.45 -26.46 6.63
C THR A 9 -13.66 -26.10 5.77
N GLU A 10 -13.54 -25.14 4.87
CA GLU A 10 -14.63 -24.67 4.01
C GLU A 10 -14.74 -25.51 2.72
N GLU A 11 -15.95 -25.58 2.16
CA GLU A 11 -16.15 -26.16 0.83
C GLU A 11 -15.36 -25.36 -0.22
N LYS A 12 -14.73 -26.05 -1.17
CA LYS A 12 -13.79 -25.44 -2.13
C LYS A 12 -14.37 -24.22 -2.85
N ASP A 13 -15.62 -24.30 -3.31
CA ASP A 13 -16.28 -23.21 -4.03
C ASP A 13 -16.52 -21.99 -3.12
N VAL A 14 -16.84 -22.21 -1.84
CA VAL A 14 -16.98 -21.15 -0.83
C VAL A 14 -15.62 -20.52 -0.53
N ALA A 15 -14.59 -21.35 -0.34
CA ALA A 15 -13.23 -20.89 -0.08
C ALA A 15 -12.71 -20.00 -1.23
N ASP A 16 -12.93 -20.39 -2.48
CA ASP A 16 -12.54 -19.62 -3.66
C ASP A 16 -13.26 -18.25 -3.73
N ILE A 17 -14.57 -18.23 -3.43
CA ILE A 17 -15.34 -16.97 -3.35
C ILE A 17 -14.78 -16.05 -2.26
N LEU A 18 -14.50 -16.57 -1.07
CA LEU A 18 -13.96 -15.80 0.05
C LEU A 18 -12.57 -15.23 -0.28
N VAL A 19 -11.72 -16.02 -0.94
CA VAL A 19 -10.41 -15.58 -1.44
C VAL A 19 -10.56 -14.43 -2.44
N ASP A 20 -11.49 -14.53 -3.37
CA ASP A 20 -11.73 -13.48 -4.37
C ASP A 20 -12.30 -12.20 -3.75
N LEU A 21 -13.17 -12.32 -2.76
CA LEU A 21 -13.67 -11.17 -1.98
C LEU A 21 -12.52 -10.49 -1.22
N ALA A 22 -11.70 -11.26 -0.50
CA ALA A 22 -10.53 -10.73 0.22
C ALA A 22 -9.56 -10.01 -0.74
N ARG A 23 -9.28 -10.60 -1.90
CA ARG A 23 -8.43 -9.96 -2.93
C ARG A 23 -9.01 -8.64 -3.43
N ARG A 24 -10.32 -8.56 -3.66
CA ARG A 24 -11.01 -7.33 -4.11
C ARG A 24 -10.94 -6.23 -3.05
N GLU A 25 -11.15 -6.59 -1.79
CA GLU A 25 -11.02 -5.66 -0.66
C GLU A 25 -9.57 -5.18 -0.51
N THR A 26 -8.60 -6.10 -0.48
CA THR A 26 -7.16 -5.77 -0.44
C THR A 26 -6.76 -4.85 -1.57
N LYS A 27 -7.25 -5.06 -2.80
CA LYS A 27 -6.99 -4.18 -3.94
C LYS A 27 -7.56 -2.77 -3.72
N THR A 28 -8.76 -2.67 -3.16
CA THR A 28 -9.37 -1.38 -2.82
C THR A 28 -8.52 -0.63 -1.79
N PHE A 29 -8.03 -1.33 -0.77
CA PHE A 29 -7.13 -0.76 0.23
C PHE A 29 -5.77 -0.35 -0.36
N SER A 30 -5.18 -1.15 -1.26
CA SER A 30 -3.95 -0.78 -1.97
C SER A 30 -4.13 0.53 -2.75
N MET A 31 -5.29 0.74 -3.39
CA MET A 31 -5.57 1.98 -4.13
C MET A 31 -5.73 3.19 -3.20
N GLN A 32 -6.40 3.03 -2.06
CA GLN A 32 -6.49 4.07 -1.04
C GLN A 32 -5.10 4.41 -0.48
N PHE A 33 -4.29 3.40 -0.17
CA PHE A 33 -2.93 3.61 0.30
C PHE A 33 -2.06 4.32 -0.72
N ALA A 34 -2.14 3.94 -2.00
CA ALA A 34 -1.42 4.61 -3.08
C ALA A 34 -1.79 6.10 -3.19
N GLN A 35 -3.07 6.45 -3.01
CA GLN A 35 -3.51 7.85 -2.99
C GLN A 35 -2.91 8.63 -1.81
N THR A 36 -2.89 8.02 -0.62
CA THR A 36 -2.25 8.60 0.58
C THR A 36 -0.75 8.84 0.34
N VAL A 37 -0.04 7.84 -0.18
CA VAL A 37 1.40 7.94 -0.51
C VAL A 37 1.67 9.05 -1.52
N VAL A 38 0.87 9.15 -2.59
CA VAL A 38 1.01 10.25 -3.56
C VAL A 38 0.76 11.59 -2.88
N GLY A 39 -0.23 11.69 -2.00
CA GLY A 39 -0.53 12.91 -1.26
C GLY A 39 0.65 13.42 -0.43
N THR A 40 1.31 12.54 0.33
CA THR A 40 2.46 12.92 1.15
C THR A 40 3.72 13.16 0.33
N LEU A 41 4.02 12.30 -0.65
CA LEU A 41 5.24 12.40 -1.46
C LEU A 41 5.28 13.66 -2.35
N ARG A 42 4.14 14.26 -2.70
CA ARG A 42 4.11 15.54 -3.43
C ARG A 42 4.91 16.65 -2.75
N ASN A 43 5.06 16.59 -1.43
CA ASN A 43 5.79 17.59 -0.64
C ASN A 43 7.27 17.22 -0.44
N ALA A 44 7.70 16.03 -0.87
CA ALA A 44 9.05 15.51 -0.62
C ALA A 44 9.83 15.12 -1.88
N ALA A 45 9.14 14.70 -2.93
CA ALA A 45 9.73 14.22 -4.16
C ALA A 45 8.99 14.77 -5.38
N ARG A 46 9.72 14.92 -6.49
CA ARG A 46 9.11 15.19 -7.79
C ARG A 46 8.42 13.92 -8.28
N LEU A 47 7.11 13.99 -8.50
CA LEU A 47 6.32 12.88 -9.01
C LEU A 47 6.11 12.96 -10.52
N HIS A 48 5.91 11.81 -11.15
CA HIS A 48 5.45 11.71 -12.54
C HIS A 48 4.07 12.36 -12.71
N GLN A 49 3.76 12.90 -13.90
CA GLN A 49 2.48 13.58 -14.20
C GLN A 49 1.26 12.72 -13.84
N HIS A 50 1.36 11.42 -14.09
CA HIS A 50 0.40 10.39 -13.69
C HIS A 50 1.05 9.49 -12.63
N PRO A 51 0.98 9.82 -11.34
CA PRO A 51 1.70 9.12 -10.28
C PRO A 51 1.01 7.82 -9.81
N LEU A 52 -0.30 7.69 -10.07
CA LEU A 52 -1.04 6.46 -9.82
C LEU A 52 -1.05 5.62 -11.10
N LYS A 53 -0.39 4.46 -11.04
CA LYS A 53 -0.32 3.50 -12.15
C LYS A 53 -0.61 2.09 -11.61
N SER A 54 -1.03 1.20 -12.49
CA SER A 54 -1.23 -0.22 -12.16
C SER A 54 -0.53 -1.09 -13.20
N ALA A 55 0.03 -2.20 -12.73
CA ALA A 55 0.65 -3.23 -13.55
C ALA A 55 0.70 -4.56 -12.76
N SER A 56 0.89 -5.68 -13.46
CA SER A 56 0.83 -7.03 -12.89
C SER A 56 2.13 -7.47 -12.20
N PHE A 57 2.67 -6.63 -11.30
CA PHE A 57 3.87 -6.97 -10.52
C PHE A 57 3.59 -8.09 -9.51
N VAL A 58 4.43 -9.13 -9.50
CA VAL A 58 4.28 -10.28 -8.59
C VAL A 58 4.37 -9.85 -7.12
N VAL A 59 5.24 -8.90 -6.80
CA VAL A 59 5.42 -8.36 -5.44
C VAL A 59 4.18 -7.66 -4.88
N LEU A 60 3.18 -7.36 -5.72
CA LEU A 60 1.94 -6.69 -5.31
C LEU A 60 0.73 -7.64 -5.23
N LYS A 61 0.94 -8.96 -5.32
CA LYS A 61 -0.14 -9.96 -5.42
C LYS A 61 -0.57 -10.59 -4.09
N ALA A 62 -0.10 -10.08 -2.95
CA ALA A 62 -0.52 -10.59 -1.65
C ALA A 62 -2.07 -10.49 -1.53
N PRO A 63 -2.78 -11.58 -1.20
CA PRO A 63 -4.24 -11.60 -1.25
C PRO A 63 -4.90 -10.84 -0.09
N ASP A 64 -4.20 -10.67 1.02
CA ASP A 64 -4.69 -10.13 2.29
C ASP A 64 -3.83 -8.98 2.85
N VAL A 65 -2.84 -8.50 2.09
CA VAL A 65 -1.97 -7.38 2.48
C VAL A 65 -2.00 -6.28 1.43
N PRO A 66 -2.50 -5.07 1.75
CA PRO A 66 -2.46 -3.93 0.84
C PRO A 66 -1.02 -3.61 0.44
N SER A 67 -0.75 -3.56 -0.85
CA SER A 67 0.61 -3.50 -1.40
C SER A 67 0.71 -2.43 -2.49
N VAL A 68 1.77 -1.61 -2.44
CA VAL A 68 2.08 -0.58 -3.45
C VAL A 68 3.57 -0.63 -3.81
N LEU A 69 3.89 -0.28 -5.06
CA LEU A 69 5.26 -0.07 -5.51
C LEU A 69 5.46 1.44 -5.67
N VAL A 70 6.46 1.98 -4.97
CA VAL A 70 6.80 3.41 -5.03
C VAL A 70 8.03 3.60 -5.91
N GLU A 71 7.85 4.36 -7.00
CA GLU A 71 8.94 4.75 -7.89
C GLU A 71 9.46 6.14 -7.47
N LEU A 72 10.69 6.18 -6.95
CA LEU A 72 11.30 7.40 -6.40
C LEU A 72 12.06 8.23 -7.44
N GLY A 73 12.32 7.67 -8.62
CA GLY A 73 13.04 8.30 -9.71
C GLY A 73 13.75 7.29 -10.59
N TYR A 74 14.31 7.76 -11.71
CA TYR A 74 15.04 6.90 -12.65
C TYR A 74 16.55 7.06 -12.49
N VAL A 75 17.28 5.99 -12.20
CA VAL A 75 18.76 6.03 -12.13
C VAL A 75 19.42 6.41 -13.46
N SER A 76 18.71 6.25 -14.58
CA SER A 76 19.13 6.70 -15.91
C SER A 76 18.99 8.21 -16.12
N ASN A 77 18.20 8.89 -15.27
CA ASN A 77 18.06 10.34 -15.31
C ASN A 77 19.05 10.99 -14.32
N LYS A 78 19.94 11.85 -14.81
CA LYS A 78 20.99 12.48 -13.99
C LYS A 78 20.44 13.32 -12.82
N ALA A 79 19.29 13.98 -12.99
CA ALA A 79 18.68 14.79 -11.94
C ALA A 79 18.08 13.90 -10.84
N ASP A 80 17.37 12.83 -11.23
CA ASP A 80 16.82 11.87 -10.28
C ASP A 80 17.94 11.12 -9.54
N LEU A 81 18.99 10.68 -10.26
CA LEU A 81 20.13 10.01 -9.63
C LEU A 81 20.80 10.89 -8.56
N LYS A 82 20.96 12.19 -8.82
CA LYS A 82 21.50 13.15 -7.85
C LYS A 82 20.66 13.19 -6.57
N SER A 83 19.34 13.17 -6.70
CA SER A 83 18.42 13.11 -5.55
C SER A 83 18.51 11.75 -4.83
N LEU A 84 18.48 10.64 -5.57
CA LEU A 84 18.52 9.28 -5.00
C LEU A 84 19.78 9.01 -4.16
N ILE A 85 20.94 9.58 -4.55
CA ILE A 85 22.19 9.44 -3.79
C ILE A 85 22.34 10.46 -2.65
N SER A 86 21.52 11.51 -2.60
CA SER A 86 21.54 12.49 -1.50
C SER A 86 20.92 11.92 -0.22
N ALA A 87 21.66 11.98 0.88
CA ALA A 87 21.16 11.53 2.19
C ALA A 87 19.97 12.38 2.67
N GLU A 88 20.10 13.70 2.60
CA GLU A 88 19.04 14.65 2.97
C GLU A 88 17.74 14.39 2.19
N TRP A 89 17.86 14.15 0.87
CA TRP A 89 16.70 13.88 0.04
C TRP A 89 16.03 12.55 0.40
N ARG A 90 16.83 11.51 0.68
CA ARG A 90 16.32 10.20 1.12
C ARG A 90 15.63 10.30 2.47
N ASP A 91 16.18 11.05 3.42
CA ASP A 91 15.60 11.22 4.75
C ASP A 91 14.24 11.93 4.67
N HIS A 92 14.16 13.01 3.89
CA HIS A 92 12.89 13.73 3.66
C HIS A 92 11.84 12.84 2.97
N THR A 93 12.25 12.09 1.94
CA THR A 93 11.37 11.18 1.21
C THR A 93 10.90 10.01 2.08
N ALA A 94 11.79 9.41 2.88
CA ALA A 94 11.45 8.36 3.82
C ALA A 94 10.46 8.87 4.88
N GLY A 95 10.67 10.08 5.41
CA GLY A 95 9.73 10.73 6.32
C GLY A 95 8.32 10.87 5.74
N ALA A 96 8.20 11.25 4.46
CA ALA A 96 6.91 11.32 3.78
C ALA A 96 6.24 9.94 3.58
N ILE A 97 7.03 8.86 3.41
CA ILE A 97 6.51 7.49 3.36
C ILE A 97 6.00 7.05 4.73
N VAL A 98 6.73 7.35 5.81
CA VAL A 98 6.27 7.08 7.19
C VAL A 98 4.95 7.79 7.46
N GLN A 99 4.85 9.08 7.13
CA GLN A 99 3.60 9.83 7.25
C GLN A 99 2.45 9.19 6.47
N ALA A 100 2.70 8.65 5.28
CA ALA A 100 1.67 7.96 4.50
C ALA A 100 1.19 6.68 5.16
N VAL A 101 2.12 5.89 5.71
CA VAL A 101 1.80 4.65 6.44
C VAL A 101 0.95 4.98 7.67
N ASP A 102 1.36 5.96 8.47
CA ASP A 102 0.64 6.39 9.67
C ASP A 102 -0.77 6.90 9.32
N ALA A 103 -0.88 7.76 8.29
CA ALA A 103 -2.16 8.28 7.83
C ALA A 103 -3.11 7.19 7.32
N PHE A 104 -2.57 6.15 6.67
CA PHE A 104 -3.36 5.02 6.17
C PHE A 104 -3.84 4.08 7.29
N LEU A 105 -3.00 3.87 8.32
CA LEU A 105 -3.29 2.96 9.44
C LEU A 105 -4.13 3.60 10.54
N THR A 106 -3.99 4.90 10.81
CA THR A 106 -4.69 5.58 11.93
C THR A 106 -6.22 5.36 11.92
N PRO A 107 -6.94 5.56 10.80
CA PRO A 107 -8.39 5.29 10.75
C PRO A 107 -8.73 3.80 10.94
N ARG A 108 -7.86 2.89 10.52
CA ARG A 108 -8.08 1.43 10.60
C ARG A 108 -7.91 0.90 12.02
N LEU A 109 -6.96 1.44 12.77
CA LEU A 109 -6.77 1.11 14.18
C LEU A 109 -7.97 1.59 15.03
N ALA A 110 -8.52 2.76 14.71
CA ALA A 110 -9.72 3.28 15.37
C ALA A 110 -10.99 2.43 15.08
N GLY A 111 -11.13 1.92 13.85
CA GLY A 111 -12.24 1.04 13.46
C GLY A 111 -12.21 -0.35 14.10
N ASN A 112 -11.02 -0.91 14.33
CA ASN A 112 -10.86 -2.23 14.95
C ASN A 112 -11.05 -2.21 16.49
N GLY A 113 -10.79 -1.07 17.15
CA GLY A 113 -11.01 -0.91 18.60
C GLY A 113 -12.48 -0.89 19.03
N GLN A 114 -13.42 -0.64 18.11
CA GLN A 114 -14.86 -0.53 18.43
C GLN A 114 -15.62 -1.87 18.28
N ARG A 115 -15.06 -2.86 17.59
CA ARG A 115 -15.72 -4.17 17.35
C ARG A 115 -15.38 -5.24 18.40
N SER A 116 -14.46 -4.97 19.32
CA SER A 116 -14.04 -5.92 20.36
C SER A 116 -14.86 -5.80 21.66
N GLY A 117 -15.93 -5.00 21.67
CA GLY A 117 -16.69 -4.65 22.87
C GLY A 117 -18.20 -4.91 22.81
N GLN A 118 -18.73 -5.53 21.75
CA GLN A 118 -20.14 -5.92 21.70
C GLN A 118 -20.33 -7.26 20.99
N ASN A 119 -20.86 -8.22 21.76
CA ASN A 119 -21.39 -9.56 21.46
C ASN A 119 -20.39 -10.72 21.46
#